data_AF-A0A949PIP0-F1
#
_entry.id   AF-A0A949PIP0-F1
#
_cell.length_a   1.000
_cell.length_b   1.000
_cell.length_c   1.000
_cell.angle_alpha   90.00
_cell.angle_beta   90.00
_cell.angle_gamma   90.00
#
_symmetry.space_group_name_H-M   'P 1'
#
loop_
_entity.id
_entity.type
_entity.pdbx_description
1 polymer ?
#
loop_
_entity_poly.entity_id
_entity_poly.type
_entity_poly.pdbx_seq_one_letter_code
_entity_poly.pdbx_strand_id
1 'polypeptide(L)' 'MSLCPPYLTYAQTTALLNELGFNAHDRECVLDLTPTIQSDIGPLYPLNRLERMLNRAYWLGLEDVVSELAVTDQAA' A
#
# COMPACT_ATOMS: atom_id res chain seq x y z
N MET A 1 -14.20 -9.59 17.06
CA MET A 1 -13.17 -10.32 16.29
C MET A 1 -11.97 -9.40 16.18
N SER A 2 -10.81 -9.78 16.74
CA SER A 2 -9.64 -8.90 16.72
C SER A 2 -9.08 -8.88 15.30
N LEU A 3 -9.43 -7.82 14.57
CA LEU A 3 -9.03 -7.49 13.21
C LEU A 3 -7.54 -7.19 13.19
N CYS A 4 -6.68 -8.21 13.22
CA CYS A 4 -5.27 -7.99 12.98
C CYS A 4 -5.16 -7.49 11.53
N PRO A 5 -4.72 -6.25 11.26
CA PRO A 5 -4.57 -5.79 9.89
C PRO A 5 -3.55 -6.71 9.21
N PRO A 6 -3.78 -7.16 7.97
CA PRO A 6 -2.72 -7.83 7.24
C PRO A 6 -1.50 -6.90 7.15
N TYR A 7 -0.32 -7.46 7.35
CA TYR A 7 0.95 -6.74 7.22
C TYR A 7 1.67 -7.21 5.97
N LEU A 8 2.31 -6.29 5.28
CA LEU A 8 3.23 -6.60 4.19
C LEU A 8 4.67 -6.43 4.68
N THR A 9 5.55 -7.32 4.24
CA THR A 9 6.99 -7.11 4.38
C THR A 9 7.47 -5.97 3.46
N TYR A 10 8.70 -5.51 3.66
CA TYR A 10 9.36 -4.58 2.74
C TYR A 10 9.32 -5.07 1.27
N ALA A 11 9.63 -6.35 1.05
CA ALA A 11 9.66 -6.94 -0.29
C ALA A 11 8.26 -6.98 -0.93
N GLN A 12 7.24 -7.39 -0.17
CA GLN A 12 5.85 -7.40 -0.64
C GLN A 12 5.33 -5.99 -0.92
N THR A 13 5.65 -5.02 -0.06
CA THR A 13 5.25 -3.62 -0.25
C THR A 13 5.92 -3.03 -1.49
N THR A 14 7.21 -3.30 -1.69
CA THR A 14 7.95 -2.83 -2.87
C THR A 14 7.40 -3.43 -4.16
N ALA A 15 7.06 -4.73 -4.15
CA ALA A 15 6.44 -5.40 -5.30
C ALA A 15 5.08 -4.78 -5.64
N LEU A 16 4.22 -4.55 -4.64
CA LEU A 16 2.92 -3.89 -4.83
C LEU A 16 3.09 -2.49 -5.45
N LEU A 17 4.00 -1.67 -4.94
CA LEU A 17 4.20 -0.32 -5.49
C LEU A 17 4.74 -0.35 -6.92
N ASN A 18 5.58 -1.33 -7.27
CA ASN A 18 6.01 -1.56 -8.66
C ASN A 18 4.83 -1.90 -9.57
N GLU A 19 3.94 -2.79 -9.12
CA GLU A 19 2.73 -3.19 -9.86
C GLU A 19 1.78 -2.00 -10.07
N LEU A 20 1.70 -1.10 -9.10
CA LEU A 20 0.95 0.16 -9.19
C LEU A 20 1.62 1.24 -10.06
N GLY A 21 2.79 0.96 -10.65
CA GLY A 21 3.47 1.87 -11.57
C GLY A 21 4.30 2.98 -10.90
N PHE A 22 4.55 2.89 -9.59
CA PHE A 22 5.37 3.88 -8.89
C PHE A 22 6.81 3.82 -9.37
N ASN A 23 7.41 4.96 -9.69
CA ASN A 23 8.85 5.02 -9.99
C ASN A 23 9.69 4.83 -8.71
N ALA A 24 11.01 4.68 -8.85
CA ALA A 24 11.89 4.40 -7.71
C ALA A 24 11.81 5.43 -6.58
N HIS A 25 11.77 6.72 -6.91
CA HIS A 25 11.72 7.81 -5.93
C HIS A 25 10.37 7.86 -5.20
N ASP A 26 9.28 7.61 -5.92
CA ASP A 26 7.95 7.58 -5.33
C ASP A 26 7.79 6.41 -4.35
N ARG A 27 8.38 5.26 -4.68
CA ARG A 27 8.41 4.10 -3.78
C ARG A 27 9.17 4.40 -2.51
N GLU A 28 10.37 4.97 -2.61
CA GLU A 28 11.16 5.38 -1.45
C GLU A 28 10.36 6.32 -0.55
N CYS A 29 9.69 7.31 -1.15
CA CYS A 29 8.83 8.25 -0.42
C CYS A 29 7.69 7.55 0.33
N VAL A 30 6.96 6.63 -0.32
CA VAL A 30 5.89 5.87 0.37
C VAL A 30 6.43 5.00 1.49
N LEU A 31 7.57 4.32 1.26
CA LEU A 31 8.17 3.42 2.24
C LEU A 31 8.68 4.19 3.48
N ASP A 32 9.28 5.37 3.27
CA ASP A 32 9.77 6.23 4.35
C ASP A 32 8.63 6.86 5.17
N LEU A 33 7.54 7.26 4.51
CA LEU A 33 6.43 7.95 5.16
C LEU A 33 5.40 7.01 5.81
N THR A 34 5.31 5.75 5.37
CA THR A 34 4.32 4.80 5.90
C THR A 34 4.74 4.30 7.28
N PRO A 35 3.93 4.50 8.34
CA PRO A 35 4.34 4.06 9.67
C PRO A 35 4.39 2.54 9.80
N THR A 36 5.59 2.01 10.06
CA THR A 36 5.87 0.57 10.14
C THR A 36 5.82 0.03 11.58
N ILE A 37 5.77 -1.30 11.69
CA ILE A 37 6.01 -2.06 12.92
C ILE A 37 7.34 -2.78 12.75
N GLN A 38 8.24 -2.63 13.72
CA GLN A 38 9.51 -3.35 13.71
C GLN A 38 9.29 -4.81 14.14
N SER A 39 9.91 -5.74 13.42
CA SER A 39 9.85 -7.18 13.69
C SER A 39 11.19 -7.86 13.40
N ASP A 40 11.34 -9.12 13.81
CA ASP A 40 12.57 -9.90 13.61
C ASP A 40 12.91 -10.13 12.13
N ILE A 41 11.93 -10.03 11.24
CA ILE A 41 12.10 -10.18 9.79
C ILE A 41 12.21 -8.84 9.05
N GLY A 42 12.32 -7.74 9.80
CA GLY A 42 12.38 -6.37 9.29
C GLY A 42 11.08 -5.58 9.45
N PRO A 43 10.94 -4.43 8.76
CA PRO A 43 9.78 -3.58 8.89
C PRO A 43 8.55 -4.23 8.26
N LEU A 44 7.46 -4.20 9.01
CA LEU A 44 6.12 -4.63 8.58
C LEU A 44 5.26 -3.39 8.32
N TYR A 45 4.58 -3.39 7.18
CA TYR A 45 3.71 -2.32 6.71
C TYR A 45 2.25 -2.74 6.95
N PRO A 46 1.55 -2.16 7.94
CA PRO A 46 0.13 -2.45 8.13
C PRO A 46 -0.66 -1.98 6.90
N LEU A 47 -1.43 -2.89 6.29
CA LEU A 47 -2.12 -2.62 5.02
C LEU A 47 -3.01 -1.37 5.11
N ASN A 48 -3.74 -1.22 6.23
CA ASN A 48 -4.61 -0.07 6.47
C ASN A 48 -3.86 1.28 6.51
N ARG A 49 -2.59 1.28 6.93
CA ARG A 49 -1.76 2.50 6.94
C ARG A 49 -1.20 2.78 5.55
N LEU A 50 -0.78 1.73 4.84
CA LEU A 50 -0.31 1.83 3.47
C LEU A 50 -1.42 2.35 2.55
N GLU A 51 -2.62 1.76 2.59
CA GLU A 51 -3.81 2.22 1.85
C GLU A 51 -4.13 3.69 2.14
N ARG A 52 -4.07 4.10 3.43
CA ARG A 52 -4.31 5.49 3.82
C ARG A 52 -3.25 6.46 3.32
N MET A 53 -2.02 6.00 3.13
CA MET A 53 -0.93 6.78 2.54
C MET A 53 -1.15 6.92 1.05
N LEU A 54 -1.40 5.81 0.34
CA LEU A 54 -1.65 5.80 -1.10
C LEU A 54 -2.85 6.69 -1.49
N ASN A 55 -3.95 6.60 -0.74
CA ASN A 55 -5.13 7.47 -0.95
C ASN A 55 -4.87 8.96 -0.68
N ARG A 56 -3.80 9.31 0.03
CA ARG A 56 -3.41 10.70 0.31
C ARG A 56 -2.22 11.16 -0.53
N ALA A 57 -1.65 10.30 -1.36
CA ALA A 57 -0.47 10.60 -2.14
C ALA A 57 -0.82 11.38 -3.42
N TYR A 58 -1.64 12.43 -3.29
CA TYR A 58 -2.04 13.34 -4.37
C TYR A 58 -0.82 14.00 -5.05
N TRP A 59 0.32 14.04 -4.34
CA TRP A 59 1.59 14.57 -4.83
C TRP A 59 2.31 13.65 -5.81
N LEU A 60 1.88 12.39 -5.96
CA LEU A 60 2.51 11.43 -6.88
C LEU A 60 2.02 11.58 -8.32
N GLY A 61 1.10 12.50 -8.59
CA GLY A 61 0.60 12.74 -9.94
C GLY A 61 -0.06 11.53 -10.60
N LEU A 62 -0.36 10.48 -9.83
CA LEU A 62 -1.22 9.39 -10.25
C LEU A 62 -2.62 9.99 -10.37
N GLU A 63 -3.09 10.17 -11.61
CA GLU A 63 -4.51 10.38 -11.87
C GLU A 63 -5.27 9.31 -11.10
N ASP A 64 -6.26 9.74 -10.31
CA ASP A 64 -7.00 8.97 -9.32
C ASP A 64 -6.95 7.46 -9.57
N VAL A 65 -6.32 6.69 -8.67
CA VAL A 65 -6.44 5.22 -8.66
C VAL A 65 -7.88 4.91 -8.26
N VAL A 66 -8.81 5.02 -9.21
CA VAL A 66 -10.20 4.63 -9.05
C VAL A 66 -10.19 3.15 -8.74
N SER A 67 -10.78 2.79 -7.61
CA SER A 67 -10.84 1.43 -7.10
C SER A 67 -11.47 0.45 -8.10
N GLU A 68 -10.65 -0.20 -8.94
CA GLU A 68 -11.08 -1.37 -9.71
C GLU A 68 -11.18 -2.65 -8.84
N LEU A 69 -10.85 -2.57 -7.55
CA LEU A 69 -11.01 -3.68 -6.60
C LEU A 69 -12.47 -3.87 -6.11
N ALA A 70 -13.42 -3.11 -6.64
CA ALA A 70 -14.83 -3.18 -6.26
C ALA A 70 -15.76 -3.51 -7.46
N VAL A 71 -15.40 -4.50 -8.29
CA VAL A 71 -16.38 -5.13 -9.20
C VAL A 71 -16.17 -6.66 -9.24
N THR A 72 -16.52 -7.33 -8.14
CA THR A 72 -16.97 -8.72 -8.18
C THR A 72 -18.08 -8.91 -7.15
N ASP A 73 -19.21 -8.24 -7.34
CA ASP A 73 -20.49 -8.87 -7.01
C ASP A 73 -21.63 -8.26 -7.84
N GLN A 74 -22.60 -9.10 -8.16
CA GLN A 74 -23.86 -8.86 -8.87
C GLN A 74 -23.81 -8.80 -10.41
N ALA A 75 -23.93 -9.99 -11.01
CA ALA A 75 -25.05 -10.28 -11.91
C ALA A 75 -25.23 -11.80 -12.10
N ALA A 76 -26.18 -12.38 -11.36
CA ALA A 76 -26.95 -13.56 -11.75
C ALA A 76 -28.40 -13.32 -11.33
#